data_AF-A0A524D9F2-F1
#
_entry.id   AF-A0A524D9F2-F1
#
_cell.length_a   1.000
_cell.length_b   1.000
_cell.length_c   1.000
_cell.angle_alpha   90.00
_cell.angle_beta   90.00
_cell.angle_gamma   90.00
#
_symmetry.space_group_name_H-M   'P 1'
#
loop_
_entity.id
_entity.type
_entity.pdbx_description
1 polymer ?
#
loop_
_entity_poly.entity_id
_entity_poly.type
_entity_poly.pdbx_seq_one_letter_code
_entity_poly.pdbx_strand_id
1 'polypeptide(L)'
;MDQKFEEEDQKSEEDRLLKQADEYLDRAQALVKKKKFTEAKEEYRGAIDIFKELEWWKQVDDLYEEIKNLEEYKKEAIKEEKRRAEQIKKREEKFQKRLEELKKEDETGEKLVKGEERFIPIEIKQKLNKIDLVKKKAQKEKEKGLIDRVVERYEYILEIYDSIPKDKVDVSDEVNKIKTRISILKTKI
;
A
#
# COMPACT_ATOMS: atom_id res chain seq x y z
N MET A 1 -66.42 8.52 -10.75
CA MET A 1 -65.36 7.87 -11.54
C MET A 1 -64.08 8.68 -11.47
N ASP A 2 -64.16 9.97 -11.14
CA ASP A 2 -63.04 10.93 -11.21
C ASP A 2 -62.04 10.83 -10.05
N GLN A 3 -62.50 10.56 -8.81
CA GLN A 3 -61.59 10.40 -7.64
C GLN A 3 -60.52 9.32 -7.81
N LYS A 4 -60.84 8.24 -8.52
CA LYS A 4 -59.93 7.10 -8.70
C LYS A 4 -58.83 7.38 -9.74
N PHE A 5 -59.11 8.24 -10.71
CA PHE A 5 -58.11 8.69 -11.69
C PHE A 5 -57.17 9.75 -11.08
N GLU A 6 -57.68 10.66 -10.26
CA GLU A 6 -56.84 11.65 -9.55
C GLU A 6 -55.86 10.99 -8.55
N GLU A 7 -56.29 9.95 -7.84
CA GLU A 7 -55.42 9.18 -6.93
C GLU A 7 -54.32 8.38 -7.66
N GLU A 8 -54.62 7.84 -8.85
CA GLU A 8 -53.64 7.10 -9.66
C GLU A 8 -52.58 8.04 -10.28
N ASP A 9 -52.98 9.23 -10.74
CA ASP A 9 -52.07 10.23 -11.29
C ASP A 9 -51.15 10.83 -10.21
N GLN A 10 -51.67 11.12 -9.01
CA GLN A 10 -50.88 11.61 -7.88
C GLN A 10 -49.83 10.59 -7.44
N LYS A 11 -50.19 9.31 -7.40
CA LYS A 11 -49.28 8.24 -7.02
C LYS A 11 -48.16 8.04 -8.06
N SER A 12 -48.48 8.19 -9.34
CA SER A 12 -47.48 8.15 -10.41
C SER A 12 -46.48 9.30 -10.34
N GLU A 13 -46.91 10.47 -9.87
CA GLU A 13 -46.03 11.64 -9.72
C GLU A 13 -45.13 11.51 -8.47
N GLU A 14 -45.67 11.03 -7.36
CA GLU A 14 -44.91 10.74 -6.14
C GLU A 14 -43.81 9.70 -6.42
N ASP A 15 -44.13 8.60 -7.09
CA ASP A 15 -43.14 7.56 -7.47
C ASP A 15 -42.03 8.14 -8.38
N ARG A 16 -42.37 9.09 -9.25
CA ARG A 16 -41.41 9.76 -10.13
C ARG A 16 -40.45 10.66 -9.33
N LEU A 17 -41.00 11.45 -8.42
CA LEU A 17 -40.23 12.32 -7.54
C LEU A 17 -39.30 11.50 -6.63
N LEU A 18 -39.79 10.41 -6.05
CA LEU A 18 -38.98 9.52 -5.22
C LEU A 18 -37.80 8.93 -5.99
N LYS A 19 -38.03 8.47 -7.23
CA LYS A 19 -36.95 7.97 -8.07
C LYS A 19 -35.90 9.05 -8.36
N GLN A 20 -36.32 10.28 -8.62
CA GLN A 20 -35.39 11.39 -8.81
C GLN A 20 -34.59 11.70 -7.53
N ALA A 21 -35.23 11.68 -6.37
CA ALA A 21 -34.56 11.87 -5.10
C ALA A 21 -33.51 10.78 -4.86
N ASP A 22 -33.84 9.52 -5.11
CA ASP A 22 -32.90 8.40 -5.02
C ASP A 22 -31.70 8.56 -5.95
N GLU A 23 -31.91 9.03 -7.19
CA GLU A 23 -30.81 9.33 -8.12
C GLU A 23 -29.87 10.41 -7.57
N TYR A 24 -30.40 11.46 -6.94
CA TYR A 24 -29.59 12.47 -6.26
C TYR A 24 -28.80 11.88 -5.09
N LEU A 25 -29.41 11.01 -4.28
CA LEU A 25 -28.75 10.35 -3.15
C LEU A 25 -27.61 9.43 -3.62
N ASP A 26 -27.83 8.63 -4.66
CA ASP A 26 -26.82 7.75 -5.25
C ASP A 26 -25.61 8.55 -5.77
N ARG A 27 -25.88 9.66 -6.48
CA ARG A 27 -24.82 10.57 -6.94
C ARG A 27 -24.07 11.20 -5.77
N ALA A 28 -24.78 11.68 -4.75
CA ALA A 28 -24.17 12.26 -3.56
C ALA A 28 -23.23 11.26 -2.87
N GLN A 29 -23.69 10.04 -2.62
CA GLN A 29 -22.87 8.98 -2.00
C GLN A 29 -21.64 8.63 -2.84
N ALA A 30 -21.77 8.57 -4.16
CA ALA A 30 -20.65 8.32 -5.06
C ALA A 30 -19.59 9.45 -4.99
N LEU A 31 -20.03 10.70 -4.85
CA LEU A 31 -19.15 11.87 -4.72
C LEU A 31 -18.45 11.90 -3.35
N VAL A 32 -19.13 11.52 -2.27
CA VAL A 32 -18.52 11.36 -0.93
C VAL A 32 -17.39 10.34 -0.98
N LYS A 33 -17.62 9.17 -1.60
CA LYS A 33 -16.58 8.14 -1.79
C LYS A 33 -15.37 8.66 -2.58
N LYS A 34 -15.60 9.56 -3.54
CA LYS A 34 -14.56 10.23 -4.34
C LYS A 34 -13.94 11.45 -3.64
N LYS A 35 -14.31 11.73 -2.37
CA LYS A 35 -13.89 12.92 -1.60
C LYS A 35 -14.28 14.26 -2.25
N LYS A 36 -15.27 14.28 -3.13
CA LYS A 36 -15.82 15.47 -3.79
C LYS A 36 -16.95 16.05 -2.94
N PHE A 37 -16.62 16.50 -1.72
CA PHE A 37 -17.60 16.88 -0.70
C PHE A 37 -18.47 18.09 -1.10
N THR A 38 -17.93 19.04 -1.87
CA THR A 38 -18.69 20.21 -2.35
C THR A 38 -19.76 19.80 -3.36
N GLU A 39 -19.41 18.95 -4.33
CA GLU A 39 -20.35 18.41 -5.33
C GLU A 39 -21.40 17.51 -4.64
N ALA A 40 -20.99 16.67 -3.68
CA ALA A 40 -21.91 15.82 -2.92
C ALA A 40 -22.99 16.63 -2.17
N LYS A 41 -22.61 17.79 -1.63
CA LYS A 41 -23.54 18.71 -0.95
C LYS A 41 -24.58 19.30 -1.89
N GLU A 42 -24.22 19.54 -3.16
CA GLU A 42 -25.18 20.02 -4.17
C GLU A 42 -26.18 18.92 -4.53
N GLU A 43 -25.72 17.68 -4.69
CA GLU A 43 -26.61 16.54 -4.94
C GLU A 43 -27.57 16.28 -3.75
N TYR A 44 -27.10 16.34 -2.50
CA TYR A 44 -27.98 16.23 -1.33
C TYR A 44 -29.02 17.34 -1.25
N ARG A 45 -28.69 18.57 -1.72
CA ARG A 45 -29.69 19.65 -1.80
C ARG A 45 -30.77 19.36 -2.84
N GLY A 46 -30.40 18.77 -3.97
CA GLY A 46 -31.37 18.30 -4.98
C GLY A 46 -32.35 17.27 -4.40
N ALA A 47 -31.86 16.31 -3.61
CA ALA A 47 -32.72 15.36 -2.90
C ALA A 47 -33.62 16.05 -1.85
N ILE A 48 -33.08 17.02 -1.10
CA ILE A 48 -33.85 17.78 -0.10
C ILE A 48 -35.00 18.54 -0.75
N ASP A 49 -34.77 19.19 -1.90
CA ASP A 49 -35.81 19.97 -2.57
C ASP A 49 -36.99 19.09 -2.98
N ILE A 50 -36.71 17.86 -3.44
CA ILE A 50 -37.75 16.86 -3.76
C ILE A 50 -38.45 16.36 -2.49
N PHE A 51 -37.71 16.01 -1.43
CA PHE A 51 -38.34 15.56 -0.19
C PHE A 51 -39.18 16.64 0.49
N LYS A 52 -38.89 17.93 0.26
CA LYS A 52 -39.76 19.03 0.69
C LYS A 52 -41.06 19.09 -0.10
N GLU A 53 -40.99 18.88 -1.42
CA GLU A 53 -42.17 18.81 -2.29
C GLU A 53 -43.10 17.64 -1.91
N LEU A 54 -42.50 16.54 -1.45
CA LEU A 54 -43.22 15.38 -0.91
C LEU A 54 -43.65 15.53 0.56
N GLU A 55 -43.29 16.61 1.24
CA GLU A 55 -43.51 16.82 2.69
C GLU A 55 -42.85 15.77 3.61
N TRP A 56 -41.77 15.13 3.14
CA TRP A 56 -41.01 14.12 3.88
C TRP A 56 -39.93 14.77 4.76
N TRP A 57 -40.38 15.53 5.77
CA TRP A 57 -39.53 16.38 6.61
C TRP A 57 -38.44 15.63 7.38
N LYS A 58 -38.70 14.38 7.77
CA LYS A 58 -37.69 13.56 8.47
C LYS A 58 -36.47 13.31 7.59
N GLN A 59 -36.70 12.95 6.32
CA GLN A 59 -35.64 12.73 5.34
C GLN A 59 -34.89 14.03 5.05
N VAL A 60 -35.59 15.17 5.04
CA VAL A 60 -34.96 16.49 4.93
C VAL A 60 -34.02 16.76 6.11
N ASP A 61 -34.45 16.49 7.33
CA ASP A 61 -33.63 16.69 8.54
C ASP A 61 -32.39 15.78 8.53
N ASP A 62 -32.56 14.49 8.22
CA ASP A 62 -31.47 13.52 8.11
C ASP A 62 -30.42 13.98 7.07
N LEU A 63 -30.86 14.53 5.94
CA LEU A 63 -29.96 15.04 4.90
C LEU A 63 -29.26 16.34 5.29
N TYR A 64 -29.89 17.21 6.08
CA TYR A 64 -29.23 18.38 6.63
C TYR A 64 -28.13 17.99 7.62
N GLU A 65 -28.35 16.96 8.44
CA GLU A 65 -27.31 16.41 9.31
C GLU A 65 -26.16 15.81 8.49
N GLU A 66 -26.46 15.04 7.43
CA GLU A 66 -25.43 14.47 6.58
C GLU A 66 -24.58 15.57 5.91
N ILE A 67 -25.22 16.63 5.39
CA ILE A 67 -24.53 17.80 4.83
C ILE A 67 -23.59 18.46 5.86
N LYS A 68 -23.98 18.49 7.14
CA LYS A 68 -23.15 19.03 8.22
C LYS A 68 -21.95 18.13 8.47
N ASN A 69 -22.15 16.81 8.47
CA ASN A 69 -21.09 15.81 8.65
C ASN A 69 -20.07 15.82 7.50
N LEU A 70 -20.45 16.23 6.29
CA LEU A 70 -19.53 16.37 5.15
C LEU A 70 -18.32 17.28 5.45
N GLU A 71 -18.50 18.32 6.26
CA GLU A 71 -17.39 19.19 6.66
C GLU A 71 -16.40 18.48 7.60
N GLU A 72 -16.90 17.59 8.45
CA GLU A 72 -16.05 16.74 9.29
C GLU A 72 -15.30 15.71 8.44
N TYR A 73 -15.98 15.04 7.51
CA TYR A 73 -15.35 14.11 6.58
C TYR A 73 -14.27 14.77 5.72
N LYS A 74 -14.49 16.01 5.28
CA LYS A 74 -13.49 16.81 4.57
C LYS A 74 -12.26 17.09 5.44
N LYS A 75 -12.45 17.49 6.70
CA LYS A 75 -11.34 17.73 7.65
C LYS A 75 -10.55 16.46 7.92
N GLU A 76 -11.23 15.34 8.14
CA GLU A 76 -10.58 14.05 8.36
C GLU A 76 -9.80 13.56 7.14
N ALA A 77 -10.36 13.70 5.94
CA ALA A 77 -9.68 13.35 4.70
C ALA A 77 -8.36 14.12 4.52
N ILE A 78 -8.36 15.43 4.81
CA ILE A 78 -7.16 16.28 4.77
C ILE A 78 -6.14 15.83 5.82
N LYS A 79 -6.59 15.52 7.04
CA LYS A 79 -5.71 15.07 8.13
C LYS A 79 -5.02 13.75 7.78
N GLU A 80 -5.76 12.80 7.21
CA GLU A 80 -5.22 11.52 6.78
C GLU A 80 -4.21 11.68 5.63
N GLU A 81 -4.48 12.57 4.66
CA GLU A 81 -3.53 12.87 3.59
C GLU A 81 -2.23 13.49 4.12
N LYS A 82 -2.32 14.45 5.04
CA LYS A 82 -1.15 15.00 5.71
C LYS A 82 -0.34 13.92 6.44
N ARG A 83 -1.01 13.03 7.16
CA ARG A 83 -0.36 11.92 7.88
C ARG A 83 0.37 10.98 6.91
N ARG A 84 -0.25 10.63 5.79
CA ARG A 84 0.38 9.80 4.74
C ARG A 84 1.59 10.48 4.11
N ALA A 85 1.46 11.76 3.77
CA ALA A 85 2.57 12.55 3.23
C ALA A 85 3.75 12.61 4.20
N GLU A 86 3.47 12.79 5.50
CA GLU A 86 4.51 12.80 6.53
C GLU A 86 5.18 11.43 6.70
N GLN A 87 4.43 10.33 6.59
CA GLN A 87 5.01 8.98 6.61
C GLN A 87 5.92 8.73 5.40
N ILE A 88 5.52 9.17 4.21
CA ILE A 88 6.33 9.08 3.00
C ILE A 88 7.61 9.90 3.19
N LYS A 89 7.50 11.14 3.67
CA LYS A 89 8.66 12.00 3.95
C LYS A 89 9.62 11.37 4.95
N LYS A 90 9.12 10.81 6.06
CA LYS A 90 9.95 10.09 7.05
C LYS A 90 10.64 8.85 6.47
N ARG A 91 10.00 8.15 5.52
CA ARG A 91 10.61 7.01 4.82
C ARG A 91 11.73 7.48 3.89
N GLU A 92 11.48 8.55 3.14
CA GLU A 92 12.47 9.16 2.25
C GLU A 92 13.67 9.68 3.05
N GLU A 93 13.44 10.42 4.14
CA GLU A 93 14.50 10.89 5.04
C GLU A 93 15.33 9.74 5.60
N LYS A 94 14.69 8.63 6.01
CA LYS A 94 15.41 7.42 6.46
C LYS A 94 16.21 6.77 5.33
N PHE A 95 15.71 6.80 4.10
CA PHE A 95 16.41 6.26 2.94
C PHE A 95 17.62 7.13 2.58
N GLN A 96 17.45 8.44 2.52
CA GLN A 96 18.53 9.40 2.29
C GLN A 96 19.61 9.30 3.38
N LYS A 97 19.21 9.21 4.65
CA LYS A 97 20.17 9.00 5.75
C LYS A 97 20.98 7.71 5.58
N ARG A 98 20.35 6.62 5.14
CA ARG A 98 21.07 5.36 4.83
C ARG A 98 22.01 5.51 3.64
N LEU A 99 21.63 6.26 2.60
CA LEU A 99 22.51 6.54 1.47
C LEU A 99 23.73 7.37 1.90
N GLU A 100 23.54 8.36 2.77
CA GLU A 100 24.62 9.15 3.34
C GLU A 100 25.52 8.32 4.26
N GLU A 101 24.96 7.46 5.10
CA GLU A 101 25.72 6.52 5.94
C GLU A 101 26.55 5.57 5.08
N LEU A 102 25.99 5.02 3.99
CA LEU A 102 26.73 4.18 3.03
C LEU A 102 27.86 4.95 2.33
N LYS A 103 27.61 6.20 1.89
CA LYS A 103 28.66 7.05 1.31
C LYS A 103 29.78 7.36 2.30
N LYS A 104 29.43 7.64 3.56
CA LYS A 104 30.42 7.85 4.63
C LYS A 104 31.18 6.58 4.93
N GLU A 105 30.53 5.42 4.97
CA GLU A 105 31.22 4.12 5.08
C GLU A 105 32.16 3.87 3.91
N ASP A 106 31.80 4.27 2.68
CA ASP A 106 32.66 4.17 1.51
C ASP A 106 33.85 5.16 1.60
N GLU A 107 33.65 6.40 2.05
CA GLU A 107 34.74 7.38 2.26
C GLU A 107 35.65 7.01 3.44
N THR A 108 35.09 6.44 4.51
CA THR A 108 35.86 5.96 5.67
C THR A 108 36.55 4.65 5.34
N GLY A 109 35.91 3.81 4.51
CA GLY A 109 36.49 2.63 3.89
C GLY A 109 37.65 3.00 2.98
N GLU A 110 37.52 4.00 2.10
CA GLU A 110 38.62 4.51 1.28
C GLU A 110 39.76 5.12 2.11
N LYS A 111 39.47 5.74 3.26
CA LYS A 111 40.49 6.23 4.20
C LYS A 111 41.18 5.10 4.97
N LEU A 112 40.46 4.03 5.34
CA LEU A 112 41.03 2.84 5.98
C LEU A 112 41.80 1.97 4.97
N VAL A 113 41.38 1.94 3.70
CA VAL A 113 42.02 1.20 2.59
C VAL A 113 43.40 1.75 2.22
N LYS A 114 43.73 2.98 2.60
CA LYS A 114 45.11 3.50 2.45
C LYS A 114 46.09 2.95 3.49
N GLY A 115 45.63 2.20 4.49
CA GLY A 115 46.45 1.50 5.47
C GLY A 115 46.13 0.00 5.47
N GLU A 116 46.79 -0.75 4.60
CA GLU A 116 47.10 -2.17 4.80
C GLU A 116 45.92 -3.15 5.07
N GLU A 117 45.02 -3.39 4.09
CA GLU A 117 44.25 -4.65 4.04
C GLU A 117 43.71 -4.91 2.62
N ARG A 118 43.61 -6.18 2.21
CA ARG A 118 43.31 -6.60 0.81
C ARG A 118 41.97 -6.02 0.34
N PHE A 119 42.04 -5.16 -0.68
CA PHE A 119 40.89 -4.52 -1.31
C PHE A 119 39.90 -5.57 -1.86
N ILE A 120 38.75 -5.74 -1.21
CA ILE A 120 37.60 -6.45 -1.79
C ILE A 120 36.80 -5.42 -2.59
N PRO A 121 36.69 -5.57 -3.93
CA PRO A 121 35.89 -4.68 -4.76
C PRO A 121 34.46 -4.49 -4.23
N ILE A 122 33.94 -3.26 -4.34
CA ILE A 122 32.59 -2.88 -3.90
C ILE A 122 31.52 -3.79 -4.48
N GLU A 123 31.68 -4.21 -5.73
CA GLU A 123 30.78 -5.15 -6.40
C GLU A 123 30.68 -6.49 -5.65
N ILE A 124 31.79 -7.00 -5.11
CA ILE A 124 31.82 -8.23 -4.31
C ILE A 124 31.14 -7.98 -2.95
N LYS A 125 31.39 -6.84 -2.31
CA LYS A 125 30.70 -6.46 -1.05
C LYS A 125 29.17 -6.40 -1.24
N GLN A 126 28.69 -5.83 -2.35
CA GLN A 126 27.28 -5.79 -2.69
C GLN A 126 26.69 -7.20 -2.92
N LYS A 127 27.43 -8.08 -3.60
CA LYS A 127 27.06 -9.49 -3.79
C LYS A 127 26.96 -10.22 -2.44
N LEU A 128 27.90 -10.03 -1.54
CA LEU A 128 27.89 -10.64 -0.19
C LEU A 128 26.71 -10.13 0.65
N ASN A 129 26.43 -8.82 0.65
CA ASN A 129 25.26 -8.24 1.32
C ASN A 129 23.94 -8.82 0.80
N LYS A 130 23.86 -9.03 -0.52
CA LYS A 130 22.70 -9.67 -1.16
C LYS A 130 22.52 -11.10 -0.70
N ILE A 131 23.59 -11.87 -0.56
CA ILE A 131 23.56 -13.24 -0.02
C ILE A 131 22.97 -13.25 1.39
N ASP A 132 23.38 -12.33 2.27
CA ASP A 132 22.86 -12.27 3.64
C ASP A 132 21.36 -11.95 3.70
N LEU A 133 20.88 -11.07 2.81
CA LEU A 133 19.45 -10.80 2.67
C LEU A 133 18.67 -12.04 2.22
N VAL A 134 19.22 -12.79 1.26
CA VAL A 134 18.59 -14.03 0.76
C VAL A 134 18.58 -15.11 1.84
N LYS A 135 19.67 -15.26 2.62
CA LYS A 135 19.73 -16.19 3.78
C LYS A 135 18.66 -15.86 4.82
N LYS A 136 18.47 -14.58 5.16
CA LYS A 136 17.42 -14.15 6.11
C LYS A 136 16.01 -14.47 5.59
N LYS A 137 15.78 -14.32 4.29
CA LYS A 137 14.48 -14.70 3.67
C LYS A 137 14.27 -16.20 3.69
N ALA A 138 15.28 -16.98 3.31
CA ALA A 138 15.25 -18.44 3.34
C ALA A 138 14.92 -18.96 4.74
N GLN A 139 15.48 -18.36 5.80
CA GLN A 139 15.17 -18.74 7.17
C GLN A 139 13.69 -18.49 7.53
N LYS A 140 13.12 -17.34 7.14
CA LYS A 140 11.69 -17.05 7.36
C LYS A 140 10.76 -17.98 6.57
N GLU A 141 11.16 -18.36 5.35
CA GLU A 141 10.41 -19.31 4.52
C GLU A 141 10.49 -20.73 5.11
N LYS A 142 11.63 -21.10 5.69
CA LYS A 142 11.83 -22.37 6.41
C LYS A 142 10.95 -22.47 7.65
N GLU A 143 10.83 -21.41 8.44
CA GLU A 143 9.93 -21.34 9.60
C GLU A 143 8.45 -21.50 9.21
N LYS A 144 8.10 -21.16 7.97
CA LYS A 144 6.75 -21.32 7.42
C LYS A 144 6.53 -22.68 6.74
N GLY A 145 7.51 -23.57 6.77
CA GLY A 145 7.44 -24.88 6.10
C GLY A 145 7.46 -24.82 4.57
N LEU A 146 7.85 -23.68 3.97
CA LEU A 146 7.89 -23.50 2.51
C LEU A 146 9.20 -24.06 1.94
N ILE A 147 9.42 -25.38 2.07
CA ILE A 147 10.72 -26.03 1.80
C ILE A 147 11.20 -25.82 0.36
N ASP A 148 10.33 -25.90 -0.65
CA ASP A 148 10.69 -25.65 -2.06
C ASP A 148 11.29 -24.27 -2.26
N ARG A 149 10.65 -23.23 -1.70
CA ARG A 149 11.16 -21.86 -1.77
C ARG A 149 12.49 -21.71 -1.07
N VAL A 150 12.71 -22.41 0.05
CA VAL A 150 14.00 -22.39 0.74
C VAL A 150 15.11 -22.99 -0.12
N VAL A 151 14.82 -24.05 -0.87
CA VAL A 151 15.75 -24.65 -1.83
C VAL A 151 16.07 -23.66 -2.95
N GLU A 152 15.06 -23.04 -3.57
CA GLU A 152 15.25 -22.02 -4.61
C GLU A 152 16.13 -20.85 -4.11
N ARG A 153 15.93 -20.39 -2.87
CA ARG A 153 16.77 -19.34 -2.27
C ARG A 153 18.21 -19.77 -2.11
N TYR A 154 18.45 -21.01 -1.72
CA TYR A 154 19.80 -21.53 -1.56
C TYR A 154 20.50 -21.78 -2.89
N GLU A 155 19.76 -22.21 -3.92
CA GLU A 155 20.27 -22.30 -5.30
C GLU A 155 20.65 -20.91 -5.82
N TYR A 156 19.82 -19.89 -5.57
CA TYR A 156 20.15 -18.50 -5.90
C TYR A 156 21.40 -17.97 -5.16
N ILE A 157 21.62 -18.40 -3.92
CA ILE A 157 22.84 -18.05 -3.18
C ILE A 157 24.08 -18.66 -3.85
N LEU A 158 23.99 -19.89 -4.36
CA LEU A 158 25.10 -20.52 -5.08
C LEU A 158 25.42 -19.76 -6.37
N GLU A 159 24.41 -19.34 -7.13
CA GLU A 159 24.62 -18.51 -8.33
C GLU A 159 25.37 -17.20 -8.02
N ILE A 160 25.03 -16.54 -6.90
CA ILE A 160 25.74 -15.32 -6.49
C ILE A 160 27.19 -15.66 -6.10
N TYR A 161 27.44 -16.76 -5.37
CA TYR A 161 28.80 -17.19 -5.02
C TYR A 161 29.64 -17.55 -6.25
N ASP A 162 29.05 -18.23 -7.25
CA ASP A 162 29.73 -18.56 -8.50
C ASP A 162 30.09 -17.30 -9.32
N SER A 163 29.36 -16.20 -9.12
CA SER A 163 29.63 -14.89 -9.74
C SER A 163 30.74 -14.06 -9.04
N ILE A 164 31.31 -14.56 -7.94
CA ILE A 164 32.40 -13.90 -7.19
C ILE A 164 33.74 -14.48 -7.66
N PRO A 165 34.70 -13.64 -8.10
CA PRO A 165 36.03 -14.12 -8.48
C PRO A 165 36.76 -14.77 -7.30
N LYS A 166 37.13 -16.05 -7.46
CA LYS A 166 37.77 -16.88 -6.41
C LYS A 166 39.17 -16.39 -6.04
N ASP A 167 39.82 -15.65 -6.92
CA ASP A 167 41.10 -14.97 -6.68
C ASP A 167 40.98 -13.78 -5.72
N LYS A 168 39.76 -13.25 -5.53
CA LYS A 168 39.49 -12.10 -4.66
C LYS A 168 38.93 -12.51 -3.30
N VAL A 169 38.02 -13.49 -3.26
CA VAL A 169 37.42 -13.98 -2.02
C VAL A 169 37.25 -15.50 -2.13
N ASP A 170 37.82 -16.24 -1.17
CA ASP A 170 37.56 -17.66 -1.03
C ASP A 170 36.23 -17.87 -0.30
N VAL A 171 35.28 -18.51 -0.98
CA VAL A 171 33.93 -18.81 -0.50
C VAL A 171 33.65 -20.32 -0.54
N SER A 172 34.68 -21.14 -0.69
CA SER A 172 34.57 -22.58 -0.94
C SER A 172 33.85 -23.31 0.21
N ASP A 173 34.14 -22.93 1.44
CA ASP A 173 33.51 -23.49 2.64
C ASP A 173 32.02 -23.14 2.72
N GLU A 174 31.66 -21.90 2.40
CA GLU A 174 30.28 -21.42 2.38
C GLU A 174 29.47 -22.12 1.31
N VAL A 175 30.04 -22.26 0.10
CA VAL A 175 29.44 -23.01 -1.00
C VAL A 175 29.15 -24.45 -0.60
N ASN A 176 30.11 -25.12 0.05
CA ASN A 176 29.93 -26.50 0.52
C ASN A 176 28.81 -26.59 1.57
N LYS A 177 28.78 -25.68 2.55
CA LYS A 177 27.70 -25.62 3.57
C LYS A 177 26.32 -25.46 2.92
N ILE A 178 26.20 -24.61 1.90
CA ILE A 178 24.93 -24.36 1.20
C ILE A 178 24.53 -25.60 0.38
N LYS A 179 25.46 -26.26 -0.32
CA LYS A 179 25.20 -27.51 -1.05
C LYS A 179 24.70 -28.61 -0.13
N THR A 180 25.35 -28.82 1.02
CA THR A 180 24.89 -29.81 2.02
C THR A 180 23.47 -29.49 2.52
N ARG A 181 23.16 -28.21 2.78
CA ARG A 181 21.81 -27.79 3.20
C ARG A 181 20.76 -28.07 2.12
N ILE A 182 21.07 -27.79 0.86
CA ILE A 182 20.17 -28.10 -0.27
C ILE A 182 19.90 -29.60 -0.32
N SER A 183 20.93 -30.45 -0.23
CA SER A 183 20.75 -31.90 -0.24
C SER A 183 19.85 -32.38 0.90
N ILE A 184 20.04 -31.87 2.12
CA ILE A 184 19.19 -32.20 3.28
C ILE A 184 17.74 -31.72 3.10
N LEU A 185 17.53 -30.59 2.43
CA LEU A 185 16.19 -30.06 2.20
C LEU A 185 15.48 -30.81 1.07
N LYS A 186 16.20 -31.21 0.02
CA LYS A 186 15.67 -32.02 -1.08
C LYS A 186 15.23 -33.42 -0.62
N THR A 187 15.79 -33.96 0.46
CA THR A 187 15.28 -35.21 1.07
C THR A 187 14.00 -35.04 1.89
N LYS A 188 13.52 -33.80 2.08
CA LYS A 188 12.32 -33.45 2.88
C LYS A 188 11.16 -32.94 2.02
N ILE A 189 11.37 -32.86 0.71
CA ILE A 189 10.36 -32.60 -0.32
C ILE A 189 9.88 -33.95 -0.81
#